data_AF-A0A838N2F4-F1
#
_entry.id   AF-A0A838N2F4-F1
#
_cell.length_a   1.000
_cell.length_b   1.000
_cell.length_c   1.000
_cell.angle_alpha   90.00
_cell.angle_beta   90.00
_cell.angle_gamma   90.00
#
_symmetry.space_group_name_H-M   'P 1'
#
loop_
_entity.id
_entity.type
_entity.pdbx_description
1 polymer ?
#
loop_
_entity_poly.entity_id
_entity_poly.type
_entity_poly.pdbx_seq_one_letter_code
_entity_poly.pdbx_strand_id
1 'polypeptide(L)' 'TIPVVALLKKMLDVDTLLVGFGLPDDRVHSPNEKFDLDALHAGSRTAAALYGKLAELRE' A
#
# COMPACT_ATOMS: atom_id res chain seq x y z
N THR A 1 -3.54 -9.64 -11.43
CA THR A 1 -3.05 -10.03 -10.09
C THR A 1 -1.56 -9.75 -10.01
N ILE A 2 -1.07 -9.11 -8.93
CA ILE A 2 0.37 -8.92 -8.72
C ILE A 2 0.96 -10.25 -8.23
N PRO A 3 1.94 -10.88 -8.93
CA PRO A 3 2.41 -12.23 -8.62
C PRO A 3 2.87 -12.44 -7.18
N VAL A 4 3.45 -11.41 -6.56
CA VAL A 4 3.92 -11.46 -5.17
C VAL A 4 2.79 -11.77 -4.19
N VAL A 5 1.55 -11.34 -4.44
CA VAL A 5 0.39 -11.62 -3.58
C VAL A 5 0.09 -13.12 -3.53
N ALA A 6 0.06 -13.77 -4.70
CA ALA A 6 -0.18 -15.21 -4.78
C ALA A 6 0.98 -16.01 -4.13
N LEU A 7 2.21 -15.52 -4.28
CA LEU A 7 3.38 -16.12 -3.65
C LEU A 7 3.32 -16.03 -2.12
N LEU A 8 2.98 -14.87 -1.57
CA LEU A 8 2.83 -14.65 -0.13
C LEU A 8 1.75 -15.56 0.46
N LYS A 9 0.58 -15.66 -0.19
CA LYS A 9 -0.46 -16.60 0.26
C LYS A 9 0.03 -18.04 0.24
N LYS A 10 0.69 -18.48 -0.83
CA LYS A 10 1.21 -19.85 -0.93
C LYS A 10 2.27 -20.18 0.14
N MET A 11 3.15 -19.23 0.44
CA MET A 11 4.30 -19.47 1.32
C MET A 11 3.98 -19.29 2.80
N LEU A 12 3.09 -18.34 3.14
CA LEU A 12 2.85 -17.92 4.52
C LEU A 12 1.40 -18.15 4.97
N ASP A 13 0.52 -18.55 4.05
CA ASP A 13 -0.93 -18.68 4.26
C ASP A 13 -1.64 -17.41 4.75
N VAL A 14 -1.02 -16.25 4.57
CA VAL A 14 -1.59 -14.95 4.97
C VAL A 14 -2.38 -14.30 3.84
N ASP A 15 -3.47 -13.64 4.20
CA ASP A 15 -4.17 -12.74 3.28
C ASP A 15 -3.40 -11.44 3.12
N THR A 16 -3.31 -10.94 1.89
CA THR A 16 -2.48 -9.77 1.56
C THR A 16 -3.35 -8.62 1.07
N LEU A 17 -3.17 -7.45 1.69
CA LEU A 17 -3.73 -6.20 1.22
C LEU A 17 -2.65 -5.40 0.47
N LEU A 18 -2.95 -4.94 -0.73
CA LEU A 18 -2.11 -4.00 -1.46
C LEU A 18 -2.66 -2.59 -1.26
N VAL A 19 -1.88 -1.74 -0.60
CA VAL A 19 -2.26 -0.34 -0.34
C VAL A 19 -1.25 0.56 -1.05
N GLY A 20 -1.73 1.31 -2.05
CA GLY A 20 -0.93 2.26 -2.82
C GLY A 20 -1.56 3.65 -2.79
N PHE A 21 -0.70 4.67 -2.79
CA PHE A 21 -1.10 6.08 -2.76
C PHE A 21 -0.62 6.85 -4.00
N GLY A 22 0.01 6.16 -4.96
CA GLY A 22 0.50 6.79 -6.17
C GLY A 22 -0.62 7.26 -7.08
N LEU A 23 -0.37 8.36 -7.78
CA LEU A 23 -1.29 8.95 -8.75
C LEU A 23 -0.91 8.49 -10.18
N PRO A 24 -1.87 8.51 -11.13
CA PRO A 24 -1.59 8.11 -12.51
C PRO A 24 -0.48 8.92 -13.20
N ASP A 25 -0.19 10.14 -12.73
CA ASP A 25 0.84 11.03 -13.28
C ASP A 25 2.18 10.99 -12.55
N ASP A 26 2.39 10.05 -11.64
CA ASP A 26 3.66 9.91 -10.89
C ASP A 26 4.83 9.46 -11.76
N ARG A 27 4.57 8.92 -12.96
CA ARG A 27 5.60 8.53 -13.95
C ARG A 27 6.61 7.51 -13.40
N VAL A 28 6.12 6.51 -12.69
CA VAL A 28 6.96 5.41 -12.15
C VAL A 28 7.85 4.85 -13.25
N HIS A 29 9.17 4.86 -13.03
CA HIS A 29 10.21 4.43 -13.98
C HIS A 29 10.33 5.28 -15.25
N SER A 30 9.99 6.57 -15.19
CA SER A 30 10.09 7.51 -16.32
C SER A 30 10.64 8.88 -15.90
N PRO A 31 11.15 9.72 -16.83
CA PRO A 31 11.66 11.04 -16.49
C PRO A 31 10.62 11.96 -15.82
N ASN A 32 11.11 12.72 -14.84
CA ASN A 32 10.28 13.53 -13.92
C ASN A 32 9.29 12.69 -13.11
N GLU A 33 9.72 11.50 -12.69
CA GLU A 33 9.05 10.75 -11.62
C GLU A 33 8.87 11.65 -10.40
N LYS A 34 7.66 11.69 -9.86
CA LYS A 34 7.32 12.49 -8.70
C LYS A 34 6.42 11.71 -7.76
N PHE A 35 6.19 12.30 -6.60
CA PHE A 35 5.13 11.87 -5.70
C PHE A 35 4.38 13.11 -5.21
N ASP A 36 3.05 13.04 -5.17
CA ASP A 36 2.22 14.14 -4.75
C ASP A 36 2.30 14.38 -3.22
N LEU A 37 2.38 15.64 -2.80
CA LEU A 37 2.55 15.98 -1.37
C LEU A 37 1.28 15.69 -0.56
N ASP A 38 0.11 15.87 -1.15
CA ASP A 38 -1.14 15.51 -0.47
C ASP A 38 -1.26 14.00 -0.35
N ALA A 39 -0.88 13.26 -1.39
CA ALA A 39 -0.77 11.81 -1.34
C ALA A 39 0.23 11.34 -0.27
N LEU A 40 1.36 12.02 -0.09
CA LEU A 40 2.35 11.71 0.96
C LEU A 40 1.76 11.88 2.36
N HIS A 41 1.14 13.04 2.61
CA HIS A 41 0.59 13.34 3.92
C HIS A 41 -0.65 12.49 4.25
N ALA A 42 -1.56 12.31 3.28
CA ALA A 42 -2.75 11.49 3.45
C ALA A 42 -2.39 10.00 3.54
N GLY A 43 -1.44 9.54 2.73
CA GLY A 43 -0.92 8.17 2.76
C GLY A 43 -0.28 7.84 4.10
N SER A 44 0.53 8.74 4.64
CA SER A 44 1.15 8.57 5.97
C SER A 44 0.10 8.45 7.09
N ARG A 45 -0.94 9.31 7.08
CA ARG A 45 -2.05 9.21 8.04
C ARG A 45 -2.85 7.92 7.87
N THR A 46 -3.07 7.50 6.63
CA THR A 46 -3.80 6.27 6.31
C THR A 46 -3.04 5.04 6.78
N ALA A 47 -1.72 4.99 6.57
CA ALA A 47 -0.87 3.89 7.05
C ALA A 47 -0.93 3.76 8.58
N ALA A 48 -0.78 4.88 9.31
CA ALA A 48 -0.90 4.87 10.76
C ALA A 48 -2.30 4.42 11.24
N ALA A 49 -3.36 4.93 10.61
CA ALA A 49 -4.74 4.56 10.94
C ALA A 49 -5.01 3.08 10.65
N LEU A 50 -4.48 2.53 9.55
CA LEU A 50 -4.62 1.12 9.19
C LEU A 50 -4.03 0.24 10.28
N TYR A 51 -2.79 0.49 10.74
CA TYR A 51 -2.20 -0.30 11.82
C TYR A 51 -2.98 -0.17 13.13
N GLY A 52 -3.46 1.03 13.46
CA GLY A 52 -4.31 1.24 14.63
C GLY A 52 -5.60 0.41 14.55
N LYS A 53 -6.26 0.40 13.39
CA LYS A 53 -7.48 -0.39 13.18
C LYS A 53 -7.23 -1.89 13.17
N LEU A 54 -6.13 -2.35 12.57
CA LEU A 54 -5.74 -3.76 12.61
C LEU A 54 -5.48 -4.24 14.04
N ALA A 55 -4.91 -3.41 14.91
CA ALA A 55 -4.69 -3.74 16.31
C ALA A 55 -5.99 -3.86 17.14
N GLU A 56 -7.07 -3.21 16.71
CA GLU A 56 -8.39 -3.29 17.34
C GLU A 56 -9.20 -4.52 16.87
N LEU A 57 -8.84 -5.12 15.73
CA LEU A 57 -9.51 -6.32 15.25
C LEU A 57 -9.26 -7.46 16.25
N ARG A 58 -10.36 -8.00 16.77
CA ARG A 58 -10.37 -9.26 17.53
C ARG A 58 -10.85 -10.35 16.59
N GLU A 59 -10.17 -11.49 16.61
CA GLU A 59 -10.68 -12.73 16.01
C GLU A 59 -12.00 -13.17 16.67
#